data_AF-A0A9E2HEA3-F1
#
_entry.id   AF-A0A9E2HEA3-F1
#
_cell.length_a   1.000
_cell.length_b   1.000
_cell.length_c   1.000
_cell.angle_alpha   90.00
_cell.angle_beta   90.00
_cell.angle_gamma   90.00
#
_symmetry.space_group_name_H-M   'P 1'
#
loop_
_entity.id
_entity.type
_entity.pdbx_description
1 polymer ?
#
loop_
_entity_poly.entity_id
_entity_poly.type
_entity_poly.pdbx_seq_one_letter_code
_entity_poly.pdbx_strand_id
1 'polypeptide(L)'
;VASIFTLWLTYVLGKNLFGEAVGRLSLLFLATVPYYVVAHRQSFLENFLTPLFLGSLILLRKNKIYWAAILAFFCGWIKIPGFAVPLMMALWLWRKKEAKAAAIMLVTGATSILSYLGYGLLAGKEAFLFILANQSDRGAFVSSFFNTITNPRFYGEFHDGWYILGFIFSLVMLTKFNQEKFKFYNWFLSLWLLVLFLTAGRFNNSPWYYYPLIPFGAMAIGYFANQLLKKPSLFLILPFWLLGFTGFDLLKIEINPTCLRLATIFFFIPFVLNLKKISFWLVRIFLIALVLLNIYVTLRYPTVHCLEERCLAPKKVILNYD
;
A
#
# COMPACT_ATOMS: atom_id res chain seq x y z
N VAL A 1 -11.03 -8.64 -9.68
CA VAL A 1 -12.31 -8.18 -9.09
C VAL A 1 -12.09 -7.54 -7.71
N ALA A 2 -11.42 -8.19 -6.76
CA ALA A 2 -11.19 -7.66 -5.40
C ALA A 2 -10.53 -6.25 -5.38
N SER A 3 -9.62 -5.99 -6.33
CA SER A 3 -8.91 -4.72 -6.46
C SER A 3 -9.80 -3.49 -6.72
N ILE A 4 -10.99 -3.67 -7.31
CA ILE A 4 -11.97 -2.59 -7.50
C ILE A 4 -12.49 -2.12 -6.13
N PHE A 5 -12.71 -3.05 -5.21
CA PHE A 5 -13.09 -2.71 -3.84
C PHE A 5 -11.94 -2.02 -3.11
N THR A 6 -10.69 -2.41 -3.32
CA THR A 6 -9.53 -1.70 -2.76
C THR A 6 -9.50 -0.24 -3.23
N LEU A 7 -9.71 0.00 -4.53
CA LEU A 7 -9.79 1.36 -5.09
C LEU A 7 -10.90 2.18 -4.42
N TRP A 8 -12.12 1.66 -4.40
CA TRP A 8 -13.27 2.34 -3.82
C TRP A 8 -13.11 2.59 -2.32
N LEU A 9 -12.69 1.59 -1.54
CA LEU A 9 -12.52 1.71 -0.10
C LEU A 9 -11.34 2.63 0.25
N THR A 10 -10.29 2.68 -0.57
CA THR A 10 -9.21 3.67 -0.41
C THR A 10 -9.73 5.09 -0.60
N TYR A 11 -10.56 5.34 -1.63
CA TYR A 11 -11.24 6.63 -1.81
C TYR A 11 -12.09 6.98 -0.58
N VAL A 12 -12.94 6.06 -0.12
CA VAL A 12 -13.85 6.30 1.01
C VAL A 12 -13.08 6.59 2.29
N LEU A 13 -12.05 5.80 2.61
CA LEU A 13 -11.24 5.99 3.80
C LEU A 13 -10.44 7.30 3.74
N GLY A 14 -9.80 7.58 2.60
CA GLY A 14 -9.06 8.82 2.36
C GLY A 14 -9.95 10.06 2.46
N LYS A 15 -11.16 10.01 1.88
CA LYS A 15 -12.19 11.06 2.01
C LYS A 15 -12.59 11.28 3.47
N ASN A 16 -12.89 10.21 4.20
CA ASN A 16 -13.33 10.28 5.59
C ASN A 16 -12.24 10.77 6.56
N LEU A 17 -10.97 10.59 6.21
CA LEU A 17 -9.85 11.03 7.03
C LEU A 17 -9.40 12.45 6.67
N PHE A 18 -9.19 12.72 5.39
CA PHE A 18 -8.43 13.89 4.93
C PHE A 18 -9.21 14.82 4.00
N GLY A 19 -10.48 14.51 3.72
CA GLY A 19 -11.37 15.29 2.87
C GLY A 19 -11.41 14.79 1.42
N GLU A 20 -12.40 15.27 0.68
CA GLU A 20 -12.76 14.73 -0.64
C GLU A 20 -11.64 14.86 -1.70
N ALA A 21 -10.93 15.99 -1.74
CA ALA A 21 -9.82 16.17 -2.66
C ALA A 21 -8.71 15.13 -2.45
N VAL A 22 -8.40 14.80 -1.18
CA VAL A 22 -7.41 13.76 -0.85
C VAL A 22 -7.93 12.40 -1.28
N GLY A 23 -9.17 12.05 -0.96
CA GLY A 23 -9.76 10.78 -1.41
C GLY A 23 -9.68 10.57 -2.93
N ARG A 24 -10.01 11.60 -3.73
CA ARG A 24 -9.90 11.55 -5.20
C ARG A 24 -8.47 11.37 -5.67
N LEU A 25 -7.51 12.09 -5.08
CA LEU A 25 -6.10 11.95 -5.43
C LEU A 25 -5.53 10.59 -5.01
N SER A 26 -5.92 10.08 -3.84
CA SER A 26 -5.52 8.74 -3.39
C SER A 26 -6.01 7.66 -4.34
N LEU A 27 -7.26 7.76 -4.81
CA LEU A 27 -7.78 6.88 -5.86
C LEU A 27 -6.98 7.00 -7.16
N LEU A 28 -6.69 8.23 -7.60
CA LEU A 28 -5.92 8.48 -8.81
C LEU A 28 -4.53 7.84 -8.74
N PHE A 29 -3.77 8.09 -7.66
CA PHE A 29 -2.44 7.50 -7.50
C PHE A 29 -2.50 5.99 -7.34
N LEU A 30 -3.46 5.45 -6.58
CA LEU A 30 -3.67 4.01 -6.47
C LEU A 30 -3.95 3.34 -7.84
N ALA A 31 -4.69 4.03 -8.72
CA ALA A 31 -5.07 3.53 -10.03
C ALA A 31 -4.00 3.70 -11.12
N THR A 32 -2.95 4.49 -10.86
CA THR A 32 -1.99 4.89 -11.91
C THR A 32 -0.54 4.53 -11.59
N VAL A 33 -0.12 4.56 -10.32
CA VAL A 33 1.25 4.21 -9.91
C VAL A 33 1.58 2.78 -10.37
N PRO A 34 2.67 2.56 -11.14
CA PRO A 34 2.97 1.26 -11.75
C PRO A 34 3.00 0.11 -10.75
N TYR A 35 3.74 0.23 -9.64
CA TYR A 35 3.84 -0.82 -8.63
C TYR A 35 2.46 -1.15 -8.03
N TYR A 36 1.65 -0.14 -7.74
CA TYR A 36 0.31 -0.32 -7.14
C TYR A 36 -0.62 -1.04 -8.10
N VAL A 37 -0.60 -0.67 -9.39
CA VAL A 37 -1.43 -1.33 -10.40
C VAL A 37 -0.99 -2.77 -10.62
N VAL A 38 0.32 -3.02 -10.73
CA VAL A 38 0.86 -4.36 -10.95
C VAL A 38 0.57 -5.27 -9.75
N ALA A 39 0.76 -4.80 -8.51
CA ALA A 39 0.39 -5.51 -7.28
C ALA A 39 -1.07 -5.94 -7.25
N HIS A 40 -1.97 -5.02 -7.62
CA HIS A 40 -3.40 -5.29 -7.65
C HIS A 40 -3.86 -6.15 -8.82
N ARG A 41 -2.97 -6.53 -9.75
CA ARG A 41 -3.29 -7.41 -10.89
C ARG A 41 -2.93 -8.88 -10.68
N GLN A 42 -2.17 -9.30 -9.66
CA GLN A 42 -2.06 -10.75 -9.40
C GLN A 42 -3.23 -11.29 -8.59
N SER A 43 -3.38 -12.59 -8.76
CA SER A 43 -4.11 -13.51 -7.91
C SER A 43 -3.38 -13.81 -6.58
N PHE A 44 -2.93 -12.79 -5.85
CA PHE A 44 -2.49 -12.95 -4.46
C PHE A 44 -3.66 -12.76 -3.49
N LEU A 45 -3.70 -13.57 -2.43
CA LEU A 45 -4.75 -13.52 -1.39
C LEU A 45 -4.81 -12.15 -0.72
N GLU A 46 -3.72 -11.40 -0.69
CA GLU A 46 -3.67 -10.06 -0.15
C GLU A 46 -4.55 -9.07 -0.89
N ASN A 47 -4.86 -9.32 -2.16
CA ASN A 47 -5.82 -8.52 -2.90
C ASN A 47 -7.26 -8.73 -2.41
N PHE A 48 -7.55 -9.83 -1.68
CA PHE A 48 -8.80 -10.03 -0.93
C PHE A 48 -8.71 -9.55 0.52
N LEU A 49 -7.55 -9.72 1.16
CA LEU A 49 -7.30 -9.24 2.53
C LEU A 49 -7.42 -7.72 2.63
N THR A 50 -6.83 -7.00 1.68
CA THR A 50 -6.77 -5.53 1.67
C THR A 50 -8.16 -4.87 1.71
N PRO A 51 -9.14 -5.22 0.85
CA PRO A 51 -10.47 -4.63 0.93
C PRO A 51 -11.23 -5.02 2.20
N LEU A 52 -11.07 -6.24 2.74
CA LEU A 52 -11.66 -6.60 4.04
C LEU A 52 -11.08 -5.74 5.16
N PHE A 53 -9.76 -5.56 5.17
CA PHE A 53 -9.06 -4.69 6.11
C PHE A 53 -9.56 -3.25 6.00
N LEU A 54 -9.55 -2.64 4.82
CA LEU A 54 -10.05 -1.27 4.63
C LEU A 54 -11.53 -1.13 5.02
N GLY A 55 -12.37 -2.10 4.63
CA GLY A 55 -13.79 -2.12 4.97
C GLY A 55 -14.00 -2.15 6.48
N SER A 56 -13.23 -2.98 7.19
CA SER A 56 -13.27 -3.08 8.63
C SER A 56 -12.88 -1.74 9.31
N LEU A 57 -11.85 -1.04 8.80
CA LEU A 57 -11.45 0.28 9.29
C LEU A 57 -12.52 1.36 9.05
N ILE A 58 -13.17 1.34 7.89
CA ILE A 58 -14.24 2.28 7.57
C ILE A 58 -15.44 2.07 8.49
N LEU A 59 -15.84 0.82 8.74
CA LEU A 59 -16.95 0.48 9.63
C LEU A 59 -16.61 0.83 11.08
N LEU A 60 -15.37 0.60 11.51
CA LEU A 60 -14.86 1.02 12.81
C LEU A 60 -15.01 2.54 13.00
N ARG A 61 -14.59 3.35 12.01
CA ARG A 61 -14.78 4.82 12.06
C ARG A 61 -16.22 5.28 12.09
N LYS A 62 -17.14 4.47 11.54
CA LYS A 62 -18.59 4.73 11.56
C LYS A 62 -19.26 4.16 12.82
N ASN A 63 -18.50 3.69 13.79
CA ASN A 63 -18.97 3.03 15.01
C ASN A 63 -19.90 1.82 14.74
N LYS A 64 -19.70 1.14 13.60
CA LYS A 64 -20.43 -0.10 13.23
C LYS A 64 -19.62 -1.32 13.66
N ILE A 65 -19.43 -1.45 14.98
CA ILE A 65 -18.47 -2.39 15.60
C ILE A 65 -18.72 -3.85 15.19
N TYR A 66 -19.97 -4.31 15.18
CA TYR A 66 -20.27 -5.70 14.80
C TYR A 66 -19.91 -6.02 13.35
N TRP A 67 -20.20 -5.11 12.41
CA TRP A 67 -19.83 -5.30 11.01
C TRP A 67 -18.32 -5.18 10.80
N ALA A 68 -17.65 -4.29 11.53
CA ALA A 68 -16.20 -4.21 11.53
C ALA A 68 -15.57 -5.51 12.06
N ALA A 69 -16.14 -6.09 13.11
CA ALA A 69 -15.72 -7.36 13.69
C ALA A 69 -15.89 -8.53 12.71
N ILE A 70 -17.02 -8.61 12.00
CA ILE A 70 -17.24 -9.64 10.96
C ILE A 70 -16.16 -9.55 9.87
N LEU A 71 -15.87 -8.37 9.34
CA LEU A 71 -14.82 -8.23 8.32
C LEU A 71 -13.43 -8.55 8.89
N ALA A 72 -13.14 -8.09 10.11
CA ALA A 72 -11.87 -8.36 10.78
C ALA A 72 -11.67 -9.86 11.09
N PHE A 73 -12.74 -10.59 11.40
CA PHE A 73 -12.73 -12.05 11.56
C PHE A 73 -12.24 -12.72 10.28
N PHE A 74 -12.79 -12.33 9.13
CA PHE A 74 -12.42 -12.93 7.84
C PHE A 74 -11.04 -12.52 7.34
N CYS A 75 -10.46 -11.41 7.81
CA CYS A 75 -9.07 -11.06 7.47
C CYS A 75 -8.09 -12.21 7.80
N GLY A 76 -8.21 -12.82 8.97
CA GLY A 76 -7.34 -13.95 9.37
C GLY A 76 -7.51 -15.20 8.51
N TRP A 77 -8.74 -15.46 8.08
CA TRP A 77 -9.07 -16.56 7.17
C TRP A 77 -8.50 -16.39 5.77
N ILE A 78 -8.36 -15.15 5.30
CA ILE A 78 -7.67 -14.89 4.03
C ILE A 78 -6.18 -15.17 4.17
N LYS A 79 -5.56 -14.74 5.27
CA LYS A 79 -4.15 -15.01 5.53
C LYS A 79 -3.75 -14.82 6.98
N ILE A 80 -2.73 -15.55 7.43
CA ILE A 80 -2.21 -15.53 8.80
C ILE A 80 -1.93 -14.10 9.33
N PRO A 81 -1.24 -13.19 8.58
CA PRO A 81 -1.06 -11.80 9.03
C PRO A 81 -2.37 -11.06 9.32
N GLY A 82 -3.46 -11.45 8.67
CA GLY A 82 -4.80 -10.89 8.87
C GLY A 82 -5.40 -11.17 10.25
N PHE A 83 -4.93 -12.19 11.01
CA PHE A 83 -5.36 -12.42 12.39
C PHE A 83 -4.97 -11.27 13.33
N ALA A 84 -4.01 -10.44 12.94
CA ALA A 84 -3.66 -9.25 13.70
C ALA A 84 -4.72 -8.14 13.61
N VAL A 85 -5.57 -8.10 12.57
CA VAL A 85 -6.54 -7.00 12.36
C VAL A 85 -7.48 -6.80 13.55
N PRO A 86 -8.17 -7.83 14.08
CA PRO A 86 -9.00 -7.66 15.28
C PRO A 86 -8.20 -7.13 16.48
N LEU A 87 -6.96 -7.59 16.68
CA LEU A 87 -6.10 -7.11 17.77
C LEU A 87 -5.75 -5.63 17.60
N MET A 88 -5.39 -5.19 16.39
CA MET A 88 -5.10 -3.77 16.10
C MET A 88 -6.28 -2.87 16.46
N MET A 89 -7.49 -3.32 16.14
CA MET A 89 -8.74 -2.61 16.44
C MET A 89 -9.07 -2.62 17.93
N ALA A 90 -8.88 -3.76 18.60
CA ALA A 90 -9.07 -3.87 20.04
C ALA A 90 -8.17 -2.88 20.79
N LEU A 91 -6.89 -2.82 20.45
CA LEU A 91 -5.94 -1.91 21.07
C LEU A 91 -6.28 -0.44 20.78
N TRP A 92 -6.76 -0.13 19.57
CA TRP A 92 -7.26 1.21 19.24
C TRP A 92 -8.46 1.61 20.11
N LEU A 93 -9.47 0.75 20.21
CA LEU A 93 -10.69 0.98 20.99
C LEU A 93 -10.39 1.05 22.50
N TRP A 94 -9.47 0.23 22.98
CA TRP A 94 -8.98 0.29 24.35
C TRP A 94 -8.36 1.65 24.67
N ARG A 95 -7.51 2.17 23.78
CA ARG A 95 -6.94 3.52 23.91
C ARG A 95 -8.02 4.61 23.91
N LYS A 96 -9.13 4.38 23.22
CA LYS A 96 -10.33 5.25 23.23
C LYS A 96 -11.22 5.07 24.46
N LYS A 97 -10.83 4.21 25.40
CA LYS A 97 -11.61 3.83 26.60
C LYS A 97 -12.94 3.16 26.26
N GLU A 98 -13.06 2.57 25.07
CA GLU A 98 -14.26 1.83 24.62
C GLU A 98 -14.11 0.33 24.96
N ALA A 99 -14.02 0.01 26.25
CA ALA A 99 -13.66 -1.34 26.72
C ALA A 99 -14.58 -2.45 26.18
N LYS A 100 -15.89 -2.20 26.09
CA LYS A 100 -16.86 -3.17 25.53
C LYS A 100 -16.57 -3.47 24.06
N ALA A 101 -16.33 -2.46 23.25
CA ALA A 101 -16.02 -2.63 21.82
C ALA A 101 -14.64 -3.29 21.64
N ALA A 102 -13.66 -2.94 22.47
CA ALA A 102 -12.35 -3.60 22.49
C ALA A 102 -12.48 -5.09 22.82
N ALA A 103 -13.30 -5.46 23.82
CA ALA A 103 -13.56 -6.85 24.17
C ALA A 103 -14.22 -7.62 23.02
N ILE A 104 -15.19 -7.03 22.30
CA ILE A 104 -15.78 -7.64 21.10
C ILE A 104 -14.68 -7.97 20.07
N MET A 105 -13.75 -7.05 19.81
CA MET A 105 -12.66 -7.26 18.87
C MET A 105 -11.65 -8.33 19.33
N LEU A 106 -11.37 -8.41 20.63
CA LEU A 106 -10.53 -9.49 21.19
C LEU A 106 -11.19 -10.85 21.04
N VAL A 107 -12.48 -10.96 21.39
CA VAL A 107 -13.26 -12.20 21.21
C VAL A 107 -13.33 -12.57 19.74
N THR A 108 -13.48 -11.59 18.85
CA THR A 108 -13.44 -11.81 17.39
C THR A 108 -12.10 -12.38 16.93
N GLY A 109 -10.99 -11.83 17.42
CA GLY A 109 -9.65 -12.37 17.13
C GLY A 109 -9.46 -13.79 17.64
N ALA A 110 -9.83 -14.04 18.91
CA ALA A 110 -9.73 -15.36 19.52
C ALA A 110 -10.59 -16.40 18.79
N THR A 111 -11.85 -16.07 18.49
CA THR A 111 -12.76 -16.95 17.74
C THR A 111 -12.27 -17.21 16.32
N SER A 112 -11.73 -16.20 15.63
CA SER A 112 -11.12 -16.37 14.30
C SER A 112 -9.96 -17.37 14.35
N ILE A 113 -9.02 -17.20 15.29
CA ILE A 113 -7.87 -18.11 15.47
C ILE A 113 -8.34 -19.52 15.84
N LEU A 114 -9.22 -19.65 16.83
CA LEU A 114 -9.74 -20.95 17.26
C LEU A 114 -10.49 -21.68 16.14
N SER A 115 -11.27 -20.95 15.35
CA SER A 115 -11.99 -21.53 14.20
C SER A 115 -11.03 -22.01 13.11
N TYR A 116 -9.95 -21.28 12.85
CA TYR A 116 -8.90 -21.68 11.90
C TYR A 116 -8.14 -22.91 12.39
N LEU A 117 -7.75 -22.95 13.68
CA LEU A 117 -7.12 -24.11 14.29
C LEU A 117 -8.05 -25.34 14.27
N GLY A 118 -9.31 -25.16 14.65
CA GLY A 118 -10.33 -26.21 14.65
C GLY A 118 -10.52 -26.79 13.24
N TYR A 119 -10.68 -25.93 12.23
CA TYR A 119 -10.76 -26.35 10.84
C TYR A 119 -9.52 -27.15 10.41
N GLY A 120 -8.31 -26.63 10.66
CA GLY A 120 -7.07 -27.29 10.26
C GLY A 120 -6.88 -28.66 10.91
N LEU A 121 -7.20 -28.79 12.21
CA LEU A 121 -7.13 -30.06 12.93
C LEU A 121 -8.14 -31.09 12.40
N LEU A 122 -9.34 -30.66 12.02
CA LEU A 122 -10.39 -31.53 11.48
C LEU A 122 -10.14 -31.93 10.02
N ALA A 123 -9.58 -31.03 9.21
CA ALA A 123 -9.32 -31.29 7.78
C ALA A 123 -8.09 -32.19 7.56
N GLY A 124 -7.13 -32.18 8.48
CA GLY A 124 -5.92 -32.99 8.35
C GLY A 124 -4.86 -32.57 9.36
N LYS A 125 -5.00 -33.05 10.61
CA LYS A 125 -4.16 -32.67 11.76
C LYS A 125 -2.66 -32.67 11.47
N GLU A 126 -2.12 -33.76 10.91
CA GLU A 126 -0.67 -33.92 10.72
C GLU A 126 -0.12 -32.91 9.71
N ALA A 127 -0.74 -32.84 8.53
CA ALA A 127 -0.37 -31.87 7.49
C ALA A 127 -0.52 -30.43 7.99
N PHE A 128 -1.60 -30.13 8.72
CA PHE A 128 -1.84 -28.81 9.28
C PHE A 128 -0.76 -28.40 10.28
N LEU A 129 -0.46 -29.24 11.27
CA LEU A 129 0.57 -28.97 12.28
C LEU A 129 1.95 -28.86 11.65
N PHE A 130 2.27 -29.69 10.65
CA PHE A 130 3.51 -29.59 9.89
C PHE A 130 3.63 -28.23 9.17
N ILE A 131 2.60 -27.81 8.44
CA ILE A 131 2.60 -26.52 7.74
C ILE A 131 2.71 -25.37 8.75
N LEU A 132 1.95 -25.42 9.85
CA LEU A 132 1.97 -24.38 10.88
C LEU A 132 3.37 -24.25 11.50
N ALA A 133 4.00 -25.37 11.85
CA ALA A 133 5.37 -25.40 12.38
C ALA A 133 6.36 -24.81 11.38
N ASN A 134 6.30 -25.23 10.11
CA ASN A 134 7.18 -24.73 9.05
C ASN A 134 7.00 -23.23 8.76
N GLN A 135 5.79 -22.69 8.94
CA GLN A 135 5.54 -21.25 8.81
C GLN A 135 6.01 -20.47 10.05
N SER A 136 5.98 -21.09 11.24
CA SER A 136 6.39 -20.47 12.50
C SER A 136 7.91 -20.35 12.67
N ASP A 137 8.68 -21.22 12.00
CA ASP A 137 10.16 -21.20 12.03
C ASP A 137 10.77 -20.08 11.17
N ARG A 138 9.93 -19.27 10.51
CA ARG A 138 10.38 -18.07 9.81
C ARG A 138 10.78 -17.03 10.86
N GLY A 139 12.07 -16.95 11.16
CA GLY A 139 12.60 -15.92 12.07
C GLY A 139 12.24 -14.49 11.63
N ALA A 140 12.18 -13.56 12.58
CA ALA A 140 12.01 -12.13 12.33
C ALA A 140 13.37 -11.44 12.16
N PHE A 141 13.54 -10.64 11.12
CA PHE A 141 14.83 -10.01 10.81
C PHE A 141 14.69 -8.50 10.56
N VAL A 142 15.51 -7.70 11.26
CA VAL A 142 15.55 -6.24 11.09
C VAL A 142 15.93 -5.84 9.66
N SER A 143 16.84 -6.59 9.03
CA SER A 143 17.24 -6.36 7.65
C SER A 143 16.10 -6.52 6.65
N SER A 144 15.09 -7.34 6.97
CA SER A 144 13.92 -7.57 6.10
C SER A 144 13.08 -6.31 5.92
N PHE A 145 12.94 -5.52 6.99
CA PHE A 145 12.23 -4.24 6.94
C PHE A 145 12.93 -3.25 6.01
N PHE A 146 14.26 -3.09 6.14
CA PHE A 146 15.03 -2.21 5.26
C PHE A 146 15.01 -2.69 3.82
N ASN A 147 15.27 -3.97 3.58
CA ASN A 147 15.28 -4.56 2.25
C ASN A 147 13.95 -4.29 1.51
N THR A 148 12.83 -4.45 2.21
CA THR A 148 11.49 -4.19 1.68
C THR A 148 11.26 -2.76 1.21
N ILE A 149 11.79 -1.78 1.94
CA ILE A 149 11.60 -0.36 1.60
C ILE A 149 12.53 0.02 0.44
N THR A 150 13.75 -0.50 0.44
CA THR A 150 14.80 -0.09 -0.51
C THR A 150 14.86 -0.93 -1.78
N ASN A 151 14.32 -2.15 -1.76
CA ASN A 151 14.28 -3.07 -2.89
C ASN A 151 12.82 -3.47 -3.16
N PRO A 152 11.99 -2.57 -3.71
CA PRO A 152 10.66 -2.94 -4.18
C PRO A 152 10.78 -4.12 -5.16
N ARG A 153 10.19 -5.24 -4.74
CA ARG A 153 10.22 -6.50 -5.47
C ARG A 153 8.84 -6.97 -5.79
N PHE A 154 8.82 -7.79 -6.83
CA PHE A 154 7.65 -8.46 -7.32
C PHE A 154 7.94 -9.93 -7.57
N TYR A 155 8.02 -10.35 -8.84
CA TYR A 155 8.71 -11.57 -9.26
C TYR A 155 10.21 -11.32 -9.49
N GLY A 156 10.57 -10.07 -9.80
CA GLY A 156 11.95 -9.59 -9.92
C GLY A 156 12.08 -8.20 -9.29
N GLU A 157 13.16 -7.50 -9.60
CA GLU A 157 13.37 -6.12 -9.19
C GLU A 157 12.37 -5.19 -9.89
N PHE A 158 11.74 -4.30 -9.12
CA PHE A 158 10.77 -3.35 -9.65
C PHE A 158 11.04 -1.97 -9.04
N HIS A 159 12.05 -1.27 -9.57
CA HIS A 159 12.59 0.00 -9.07
C HIS A 159 11.63 1.19 -9.30
N ASP A 160 10.44 1.13 -8.69
CA ASP A 160 9.44 2.19 -8.78
C ASP A 160 9.59 3.19 -7.62
N GLY A 161 10.06 4.40 -7.95
CA GLY A 161 10.22 5.50 -7.00
C GLY A 161 8.89 5.94 -6.37
N TRP A 162 7.74 5.71 -7.00
CA TRP A 162 6.44 6.02 -6.40
C TRP A 162 6.12 5.15 -5.19
N TYR A 163 6.53 3.88 -5.19
CA TYR A 163 6.41 3.01 -4.04
C TYR A 163 7.18 3.58 -2.85
N ILE A 164 8.45 3.98 -3.09
CA ILE A 164 9.32 4.58 -2.09
C ILE A 164 8.73 5.92 -1.61
N LEU A 165 8.24 6.76 -2.52
CA LEU A 165 7.59 8.03 -2.21
C LEU A 165 6.37 7.84 -1.31
N GLY A 166 5.53 6.84 -1.59
CA GLY A 166 4.38 6.48 -0.76
C GLY A 166 4.77 6.06 0.65
N PHE A 167 5.86 5.29 0.79
CA PHE A 167 6.43 4.95 2.09
C PHE A 167 6.97 6.16 2.83
N ILE A 168 7.82 6.98 2.19
CA ILE A 168 8.38 8.20 2.77
C ILE A 168 7.25 9.10 3.28
N PHE A 169 6.27 9.40 2.44
CA PHE A 169 5.14 10.23 2.85
C PHE A 169 4.29 9.60 3.94
N SER A 170 4.10 8.28 3.93
CA SER A 170 3.42 7.58 5.03
C SER A 170 4.17 7.74 6.35
N LEU A 171 5.51 7.68 6.34
CA LEU A 171 6.32 7.94 7.52
C LEU A 171 6.29 9.41 7.94
N VAL A 172 6.30 10.36 7.00
CA VAL A 172 6.16 11.79 7.33
C VAL A 172 4.81 12.07 8.01
N MET A 173 3.74 11.34 7.68
CA MET A 173 2.44 11.45 8.36
C MET A 173 2.52 11.11 9.86
N LEU A 174 3.49 10.28 10.27
CA LEU A 174 3.76 9.99 11.69
C LEU A 174 4.16 11.25 12.47
N THR A 175 4.67 12.29 11.83
CA THR A 175 4.99 13.56 12.53
C THR A 175 3.74 14.37 12.89
N LYS A 176 2.56 14.04 12.33
CA LYS A 176 1.33 14.83 12.46
C LYS A 176 0.35 14.27 13.50
N PHE A 177 0.86 13.64 14.56
CA PHE A 177 0.06 12.89 15.55
C PHE A 177 -0.94 13.71 16.39
N ASN A 178 -0.95 15.05 16.29
CA ASN A 178 -1.82 15.89 17.12
C ASN A 178 -3.30 15.79 16.72
N GLN A 179 -3.60 15.57 15.44
CA GLN A 179 -5.00 15.51 14.97
C GLN A 179 -5.50 14.08 14.88
N GLU A 180 -6.76 13.85 15.28
CA GLU A 180 -7.35 12.52 15.40
C GLU A 180 -7.32 11.70 14.11
N LYS A 181 -7.53 12.34 12.95
CA LYS A 181 -7.40 11.69 11.63
C LYS A 181 -6.02 11.09 11.40
N PHE A 182 -4.95 11.78 11.81
CA PHE A 182 -3.59 11.25 11.69
C PHE A 182 -3.33 10.19 12.75
N LYS A 183 -3.85 10.33 13.98
CA LYS A 183 -3.76 9.28 15.01
C LYS A 183 -4.33 7.96 14.50
N PHE A 184 -5.52 7.99 13.91
CA PHE A 184 -6.16 6.81 13.33
C PHE A 184 -5.32 6.20 12.19
N TYR A 185 -4.96 7.02 11.19
CA TYR A 185 -4.15 6.56 10.06
C TYR A 185 -2.82 5.95 10.50
N ASN A 186 -2.08 6.69 11.35
CA ASN A 186 -0.76 6.29 11.83
C ASN A 186 -0.83 5.03 12.70
N TRP A 187 -1.89 4.86 13.49
CA TRP A 187 -2.07 3.67 14.33
C TRP A 187 -2.11 2.39 13.48
N PHE A 188 -2.98 2.34 12.48
CA PHE A 188 -3.12 1.16 11.63
C PHE A 188 -1.93 0.98 10.68
N LEU A 189 -1.32 2.06 10.19
CA LEU A 189 -0.07 2.00 9.45
C LEU A 189 1.04 1.34 10.29
N SER A 190 1.29 1.86 11.50
CA SER A 190 2.37 1.39 12.36
C SER A 190 2.16 -0.05 12.83
N LEU A 191 0.94 -0.43 13.20
CA LEU A 191 0.67 -1.81 13.61
C LEU A 191 0.77 -2.80 12.45
N TRP A 192 0.40 -2.41 11.22
CA TRP A 192 0.63 -3.26 10.07
C TRP A 192 2.12 -3.39 9.72
N LEU A 193 2.90 -2.31 9.81
CA LEU A 193 4.36 -2.36 9.70
C LEU A 193 4.97 -3.31 10.75
N LEU A 194 4.44 -3.32 11.98
CA LEU A 194 4.85 -4.25 13.02
C LEU A 194 4.49 -5.70 12.67
N VAL A 195 3.29 -5.95 12.13
CA VAL A 195 2.92 -7.29 11.64
C VAL A 195 3.88 -7.77 10.57
N LEU A 196 4.25 -6.88 9.64
CA LEU A 196 5.21 -7.22 8.60
C LEU A 196 6.56 -7.56 9.20
N PHE A 197 7.06 -6.73 10.13
CA PHE A 197 8.30 -7.01 10.84
C PHE A 197 8.29 -8.38 11.53
N LEU A 198 7.17 -8.77 12.15
CA LEU A 198 7.02 -10.04 12.85
C LEU A 198 6.81 -11.25 11.92
N THR A 199 6.40 -11.02 10.67
CA THR A 199 6.07 -12.08 9.70
C THR A 199 7.05 -12.16 8.52
N ALA A 200 8.04 -11.27 8.49
CA ALA A 200 9.05 -11.14 7.45
C ALA A 200 10.29 -12.01 7.74
N GLY A 201 10.58 -12.96 6.85
CA GLY A 201 11.79 -13.81 6.92
C GLY A 201 13.02 -13.18 6.25
N ARG A 202 14.25 -13.60 6.57
CA ARG A 202 15.51 -12.98 6.09
C ARG A 202 15.61 -12.91 4.56
N PHE A 203 15.19 -13.98 3.90
CA PHE A 203 15.28 -14.16 2.44
C PHE A 203 13.92 -14.46 1.80
N ASN A 204 12.86 -14.56 2.62
CA ASN A 204 11.51 -14.89 2.19
C ASN A 204 10.53 -13.78 2.63
N ASN A 205 10.89 -12.54 2.30
CA ASN A 205 9.94 -11.43 2.35
C ASN A 205 9.05 -11.57 1.14
N SER A 206 8.01 -12.38 1.30
CA SER A 206 6.86 -12.44 0.42
C SER A 206 6.37 -11.01 0.11
N PRO A 207 6.72 -10.42 -1.05
CA PRO A 207 6.52 -8.98 -1.30
C PRO A 207 5.04 -8.57 -1.29
N TRP A 208 4.15 -9.54 -1.45
CA TRP A 208 2.72 -9.33 -1.39
C TRP A 208 2.20 -8.95 0.01
N TYR A 209 2.91 -9.24 1.11
CA TYR A 209 2.47 -8.85 2.46
C TYR A 209 2.33 -7.32 2.63
N TYR A 210 2.97 -6.53 1.77
CA TYR A 210 2.89 -5.07 1.77
C TYR A 210 1.62 -4.53 1.11
N TYR A 211 0.82 -5.34 0.43
CA TYR A 211 -0.35 -4.85 -0.31
C TYR A 211 -1.38 -4.13 0.57
N PRO A 212 -1.64 -4.56 1.82
CA PRO A 212 -2.51 -3.80 2.72
C PRO A 212 -1.98 -2.41 3.12
N LEU A 213 -0.68 -2.13 2.91
CA LEU A 213 -0.09 -0.79 3.07
C LEU A 213 -0.21 0.09 1.82
N ILE A 214 -0.40 -0.48 0.63
CA ILE A 214 -0.51 0.29 -0.62
C ILE A 214 -1.60 1.37 -0.53
N PRO A 215 -2.82 1.10 0.00
CA PRO A 215 -3.82 2.13 0.25
C PRO A 215 -3.35 3.27 1.15
N PHE A 216 -2.53 2.97 2.16
CA PHE A 216 -1.94 3.98 3.05
C PHE A 216 -0.94 4.85 2.29
N GLY A 217 -0.03 4.23 1.52
CA GLY A 217 0.88 4.93 0.62
C GLY A 217 0.15 5.87 -0.35
N ALA A 218 -0.89 5.38 -1.02
CA ALA A 218 -1.73 6.19 -1.91
C ALA A 218 -2.46 7.33 -1.17
N MET A 219 -2.93 7.10 0.06
CA MET A 219 -3.50 8.14 0.91
C MET A 219 -2.47 9.23 1.28
N ALA A 220 -1.24 8.84 1.61
CA ALA A 220 -0.17 9.78 1.93
C ALA A 220 0.23 10.61 0.70
N ILE A 221 0.44 9.98 -0.46
CA ILE A 221 0.75 10.69 -1.71
C ILE A 221 -0.39 11.65 -2.05
N GLY A 222 -1.65 11.20 -2.02
CA GLY A 222 -2.81 12.06 -2.28
C GLY A 222 -2.91 13.23 -1.30
N TYR A 223 -2.60 13.02 -0.03
CA TYR A 223 -2.58 14.08 0.98
C TYR A 223 -1.52 15.14 0.68
N PHE A 224 -0.28 14.75 0.40
CA PHE A 224 0.81 15.69 0.11
C PHE A 224 0.68 16.35 -1.27
N ALA A 225 0.17 15.64 -2.27
CA ALA A 225 -0.18 16.22 -3.57
C ALA A 225 -1.26 17.31 -3.41
N ASN A 226 -2.29 17.07 -2.60
CA ASN A 226 -3.31 18.09 -2.30
C ASN A 226 -2.72 19.33 -1.62
N GLN A 227 -1.80 19.13 -0.65
CA GLN A 227 -1.12 20.25 0.01
C GLN A 227 -0.28 21.06 -0.98
N LEU A 228 0.41 20.37 -1.90
CA LEU A 228 1.24 20.98 -2.94
C LEU A 228 0.40 21.76 -3.97
N LEU A 229 -0.76 21.23 -4.36
CA LEU A 229 -1.71 21.89 -5.27
C LEU A 229 -2.32 23.16 -4.68
N LYS A 230 -2.52 23.19 -3.35
CA LYS A 230 -3.02 24.36 -2.62
C LYS A 230 -1.93 25.41 -2.41
N LYS A 231 -0.73 24.99 -2.03
CA LYS A 231 0.41 25.87 -1.76
C LYS A 231 1.69 25.24 -2.31
N PRO A 232 2.13 25.65 -3.51
CA PRO A 232 3.40 25.22 -4.06
C PRO A 232 4.55 25.45 -3.07
N SER A 233 5.39 24.44 -2.89
CA SER A 233 6.52 24.48 -1.95
C SER A 233 7.69 23.71 -2.54
N LEU A 234 8.89 24.32 -2.51
CA LEU A 234 10.13 23.72 -2.98
C LEU A 234 10.40 22.37 -2.32
N PHE A 235 10.32 22.32 -0.99
CA PHE A 235 10.61 21.10 -0.23
C PHE A 235 9.59 19.99 -0.47
N LEU A 236 8.36 20.35 -0.80
CA LEU A 236 7.31 19.37 -1.04
C LEU A 236 7.30 18.86 -2.49
N ILE A 237 7.66 19.68 -3.48
CA ILE A 237 7.75 19.26 -4.89
C ILE A 237 9.01 18.43 -5.14
N LEU A 238 10.10 18.67 -4.42
CA LEU A 238 11.38 17.97 -4.57
C LEU A 238 11.25 16.43 -4.55
N PRO A 239 10.62 15.79 -3.56
CA PRO A 239 10.48 14.33 -3.56
C PRO A 239 9.62 13.79 -4.73
N PHE A 240 8.62 14.55 -5.21
CA PHE A 240 7.90 14.17 -6.43
C PHE A 240 8.79 14.27 -7.68
N TRP A 241 9.67 15.27 -7.76
CA TRP A 241 10.64 15.39 -8.86
C TRP A 241 11.65 14.23 -8.86
N LEU A 242 12.26 13.94 -7.71
CA LEU A 242 13.30 12.94 -7.60
C LEU A 242 12.80 11.51 -7.82
N LEU A 243 11.59 11.20 -7.32
CA LEU A 243 11.08 9.82 -7.35
C LEU A 243 9.98 9.61 -8.40
N GLY A 244 9.32 10.66 -8.87
CA GLY A 244 8.17 10.55 -9.78
C GLY A 244 8.55 10.18 -11.21
N PHE A 245 9.81 10.43 -11.62
CA PHE A 245 10.29 10.14 -12.98
C PHE A 245 10.93 8.77 -13.16
N THR A 246 11.01 7.95 -12.10
CA THR A 246 11.53 6.58 -12.17
C THR A 246 10.75 5.67 -13.14
N GLY A 247 9.57 6.11 -13.61
CA GLY A 247 8.87 5.48 -14.71
C GLY A 247 9.67 5.39 -16.01
N PHE A 248 10.60 6.31 -16.27
CA PHE A 248 11.51 6.21 -17.42
C PHE A 248 12.48 5.04 -17.27
N ASP A 249 13.02 4.83 -16.06
CA ASP A 249 13.91 3.71 -15.75
C ASP A 249 13.17 2.36 -15.89
N LEU A 250 11.93 2.28 -15.42
CA LEU A 250 11.07 1.10 -15.60
C LEU A 250 10.82 0.75 -17.08
N LEU A 251 10.87 1.74 -17.97
CA LEU A 251 10.74 1.55 -19.41
C LEU A 251 12.09 1.47 -20.14
N LYS A 252 13.21 1.49 -19.39
CA LYS A 252 14.58 1.52 -19.93
C LYS A 252 14.81 2.67 -20.92
N ILE A 253 14.16 3.81 -20.68
CA ILE A 253 14.33 5.02 -21.48
C ILE A 253 15.49 5.82 -20.89
N GLU A 254 16.62 5.83 -21.57
CA GLU A 254 17.78 6.62 -21.17
C GLU A 254 17.56 8.11 -21.48
N ILE A 255 17.50 8.94 -20.44
CA ILE A 255 17.44 10.39 -20.59
C ILE A 255 18.86 10.94 -20.60
N ASN A 256 19.19 11.76 -21.60
CA ASN A 256 20.47 12.45 -21.66
C ASN A 256 20.74 13.20 -20.32
N PRO A 257 21.86 12.93 -19.62
CA PRO A 257 22.13 13.52 -18.30
C PRO A 257 22.19 15.05 -18.31
N THR A 258 22.69 15.66 -19.38
CA THR A 258 22.74 17.12 -19.53
C THR A 258 21.33 17.70 -19.65
N CYS A 259 20.46 17.07 -20.43
CA CYS A 259 19.05 17.47 -20.54
C CYS A 259 18.34 17.36 -19.19
N LEU A 260 18.55 16.26 -18.44
CA LEU A 260 17.93 16.07 -17.12
C LEU A 260 18.40 17.13 -16.10
N ARG A 261 19.70 17.45 -16.08
CA ARG A 261 20.27 18.50 -15.23
C ARG A 261 19.69 19.87 -15.54
N LEU A 262 19.65 20.24 -16.83
CA LEU A 262 19.07 21.51 -17.27
C LEU A 262 17.58 21.57 -16.94
N ALA A 263 16.81 20.52 -17.23
CA ALA A 263 15.39 20.43 -16.89
C ALA A 263 15.17 20.61 -15.39
N THR A 264 16.01 20.00 -14.55
CA THR A 264 15.97 20.16 -13.09
C THR A 264 16.18 21.62 -12.70
N ILE A 265 17.23 22.27 -13.20
CA ILE A 265 17.51 23.68 -12.91
C ILE A 265 16.33 24.55 -13.31
N PHE A 266 15.85 24.45 -14.56
CA PHE A 266 14.74 25.25 -15.06
C PHE A 266 13.44 25.00 -14.30
N PHE A 267 13.16 23.76 -13.91
CA PHE A 267 11.97 23.42 -13.14
C PHE A 267 11.98 24.07 -11.75
N PHE A 268 13.14 24.14 -11.09
CA PHE A 268 13.24 24.69 -9.74
C PHE A 268 13.45 26.20 -9.66
N ILE A 269 13.88 26.87 -10.75
CA ILE A 269 14.04 28.34 -10.80
C ILE A 269 12.81 29.10 -10.28
N PRO A 270 11.57 28.81 -10.74
CA PRO A 270 10.38 29.51 -10.25
C PRO A 270 10.13 29.36 -8.74
N PHE A 271 10.56 28.24 -8.14
CA PHE A 271 10.43 28.01 -6.70
C PHE A 271 11.48 28.79 -5.91
N VAL A 272 12.73 28.81 -6.38
CA VAL A 272 13.84 29.55 -5.75
C VAL A 272 13.60 31.06 -5.82
N LEU A 273 13.16 31.56 -6.98
CA LEU A 273 12.82 32.98 -7.20
C LEU A 273 11.43 33.36 -6.62
N ASN A 274 10.73 32.44 -5.97
CA ASN A 274 9.42 32.65 -5.36
C ASN A 274 8.35 33.23 -6.33
N LEU A 275 8.38 32.79 -7.59
CA LEU A 275 7.45 33.20 -8.65
C LEU A 275 6.09 32.50 -8.50
N LYS A 276 5.31 32.89 -7.49
CA LYS A 276 4.10 32.18 -7.02
C LYS A 276 3.14 31.74 -8.13
N LYS A 277 2.84 32.62 -9.10
CA LYS A 277 1.90 32.32 -10.20
C LYS A 277 2.44 31.24 -11.14
N ILE A 278 3.73 31.29 -11.46
CA ILE A 278 4.39 30.30 -12.33
C ILE A 278 4.48 28.97 -11.59
N SER A 279 4.96 28.96 -10.34
CA SER A 279 5.05 27.74 -9.52
C SER A 279 3.68 27.08 -9.33
N PHE A 280 2.60 27.86 -9.22
CA PHE A 280 1.23 27.36 -9.13
C PHE A 280 0.80 26.55 -10.37
N TRP A 281 1.06 27.05 -11.57
CA TRP A 281 0.73 26.33 -12.80
C TRP A 281 1.70 25.17 -13.06
N LEU A 282 2.99 25.39 -12.79
CA LEU A 282 4.04 24.39 -12.96
C LEU A 282 3.75 23.13 -12.15
N VAL A 283 3.38 23.25 -10.87
CA VAL A 283 2.98 22.10 -10.03
C VAL A 283 1.84 21.29 -10.65
N ARG A 284 0.81 21.96 -11.20
CA ARG A 284 -0.35 21.27 -11.78
C ARG A 284 0.02 20.49 -13.03
N ILE A 285 0.69 21.17 -13.96
CA ILE A 285 1.15 20.57 -15.21
C ILE A 285 2.07 19.39 -14.90
N PHE A 286 2.99 19.57 -13.96
CA PHE A 286 3.91 18.53 -13.53
C PHE A 286 3.20 17.31 -12.93
N LEU A 287 2.28 17.50 -11.98
CA LEU A 287 1.54 16.37 -11.40
C LEU A 287 0.66 15.66 -12.43
N ILE A 288 0.08 16.38 -13.39
CA ILE A 288 -0.65 15.78 -14.52
C ILE A 288 0.30 14.96 -15.39
N ALA A 289 1.46 15.52 -15.77
CA ALA A 289 2.46 14.83 -16.58
C ALA A 289 2.96 13.54 -15.89
N LEU A 290 3.19 13.59 -14.58
CA LEU A 290 3.55 12.43 -13.77
C LEU A 290 2.46 11.34 -13.76
N VAL A 291 1.19 11.71 -13.64
CA VAL A 291 0.06 10.77 -13.72
C VAL A 291 -0.03 10.14 -15.11
N LEU A 292 0.14 10.94 -16.17
CA LEU A 292 0.15 10.45 -17.55
C LEU A 292 1.33 9.51 -17.82
N LEU A 293 2.52 9.84 -17.30
CA LEU A 293 3.70 8.97 -17.36
C LEU A 293 3.41 7.64 -16.66
N ASN A 294 2.83 7.66 -15.46
CA ASN A 294 2.47 6.46 -14.72
C ASN A 294 1.48 5.56 -15.47
N ILE A 295 0.47 6.15 -16.11
CA ILE A 295 -0.46 5.42 -17.00
C ILE A 295 0.31 4.79 -18.17
N TYR A 296 1.15 5.57 -18.84
CA TYR A 296 1.94 5.11 -19.97
C TYR A 296 2.87 3.95 -19.60
N VAL A 297 3.59 4.07 -18.48
CA VAL A 297 4.46 3.02 -17.93
C VAL A 297 3.66 1.77 -17.64
N THR A 298 2.53 1.89 -16.96
CA THR A 298 1.66 0.74 -16.64
C THR A 298 1.17 -0.01 -17.88
N LEU A 299 0.91 0.70 -18.98
CA LEU A 299 0.48 0.10 -20.25
C LEU A 299 1.64 -0.54 -21.02
N ARG A 300 2.84 0.05 -20.98
CA ARG A 300 3.99 -0.38 -21.79
C ARG A 300 4.92 -1.37 -21.09
N TYR A 301 5.01 -1.31 -19.77
CA TYR A 301 5.95 -2.11 -18.98
C TYR A 301 5.90 -3.61 -19.32
N PRO A 302 4.72 -4.28 -19.40
CA PRO A 302 4.68 -5.69 -19.76
C PRO A 302 5.30 -5.96 -21.14
N THR A 303 5.07 -5.10 -22.13
CA THR A 303 5.62 -5.29 -23.48
C THR A 303 7.13 -5.16 -23.49
N VAL A 304 7.67 -4.12 -22.86
CA VAL A 304 9.12 -3.86 -22.81
C VAL A 304 9.82 -5.02 -22.09
N HIS A 305 9.31 -5.42 -20.93
CA HIS A 305 9.90 -6.47 -20.11
C HIS A 305 9.79 -7.87 -20.74
N CYS A 306 8.63 -8.20 -21.35
CA CYS A 306 8.43 -9.51 -21.97
C CYS A 306 9.28 -9.74 -23.22
N LEU A 307 9.64 -8.68 -23.96
CA LEU A 307 10.50 -8.78 -25.14
C LEU A 307 11.93 -9.21 -24.78
N GLU A 308 12.40 -8.88 -23.58
CA GLU A 308 13.78 -9.16 -23.15
C GLU A 308 13.90 -10.45 -22.32
N GLU A 309 12.98 -10.69 -21.37
CA GLU A 309 13.10 -11.82 -20.45
C GLU A 309 12.46 -13.13 -20.94
N ARG A 310 11.99 -13.18 -22.21
CA ARG A 310 11.19 -14.31 -22.74
C ARG A 310 10.10 -14.72 -21.75
N CYS A 311 9.25 -13.77 -21.35
CA CYS A 311 8.10 -14.13 -20.55
C CYS A 311 7.29 -15.19 -21.30
N LEU A 312 6.99 -16.31 -20.64
CA LEU A 312 6.13 -17.33 -21.21
C LEU A 312 4.84 -16.64 -21.65
N ALA A 313 4.55 -16.67 -22.96
CA ALA A 313 3.23 -16.30 -23.43
C ALA A 313 2.23 -17.05 -22.55
N PRO A 314 1.21 -16.38 -21.98
CA PRO A 314 0.26 -17.04 -21.10
C PRO A 314 -0.37 -18.20 -21.88
N LYS A 315 0.12 -19.42 -21.64
CA LYS A 315 -0.44 -20.62 -22.25
C LYS A 315 -1.80 -20.77 -21.59
N LYS A 316 -2.86 -20.64 -22.39
CA LYS A 316 -4.19 -21.06 -21.97
C LYS A 316 -4.04 -22.48 -21.46
N VAL A 317 -4.29 -22.69 -20.17
CA VAL A 317 -4.30 -24.04 -19.58
C VAL A 317 -5.51 -24.72 -20.21
N ILE A 318 -5.26 -25.53 -21.23
CA ILE A 318 -6.26 -26.44 -21.78
C ILE A 318 -6.24 -27.63 -20.82
N LEU A 319 -7.23 -27.70 -19.94
CA LEU A 319 -7.48 -28.89 -19.16
C LEU A 319 -8.08 -29.92 -20.12
N ASN A 320 -7.25 -30.86 -20.58
CA ASN A 320 -7.78 -32.06 -21.21
C ASN A 320 -8.39 -32.90 -20.09
N TYR A 321 -9.71 -33.04 -20.13
CA TYR A 321 -10.41 -34.04 -19.34
C TYR A 321 -10.34 -35.33 -20.14
N ASP A 322 -9.46 -36.23 -19.71
CA ASP A 322 -9.47 -37.63 -20.13
C ASP A 322 -10.44 -38.44 -19.26
#